data_AF-A2EG80-F1
#
_entry.id   AF-A2EG80-F1
#
_cell.length_a   1.000
_cell.length_b   1.000
_cell.length_c   1.000
_cell.angle_alpha   90.00
_cell.angle_beta   90.00
_cell.angle_gamma   90.00
#
_symmetry.space_group_name_H-M   'P 1'
#
loop_
_entity.id
_entity.type
_entity.pdbx_description
1 polymer ?
#
loop_
_entity_poly.entity_id
_entity_poly.type
_entity_poly.pdbx_seq_one_letter_code
_entity_poly.pdbx_strand_id
1 'polypeptide(L)'
;MTQTIDVEALKKEIREQILSELKEQKQEQKPERPKRKLSEKQLAALAAGRQKNPRWQAKRAREEAEAKAKEEQKAKEAEAKKE
;
A
#
# COMPACT_ATOMS: atom_id res chain seq x y z
N MET A 1 -60.89 12.33 -22.56
CA MET A 1 -60.19 11.20 -21.93
C MET A 1 -59.37 11.74 -20.77
N THR A 2 -59.80 11.52 -19.53
CA THR A 2 -59.07 11.95 -18.33
C THR A 2 -57.90 11.00 -18.11
N GLN A 3 -56.67 11.46 -18.33
CA GLN A 3 -55.48 10.70 -18.00
C GLN A 3 -55.42 10.55 -16.48
N THR A 4 -55.72 9.36 -15.97
CA THR A 4 -55.51 9.00 -14.58
C THR A 4 -54.02 8.85 -14.36
N ILE A 5 -53.38 9.90 -13.85
CA ILE A 5 -51.97 9.86 -13.48
C ILE A 5 -51.82 8.85 -12.34
N ASP A 6 -51.03 7.81 -12.57
CA ASP A 6 -50.69 6.83 -11.56
C ASP A 6 -49.70 7.45 -10.55
N VAL A 7 -50.27 8.02 -9.49
CA VAL A 7 -49.51 8.67 -8.41
C VAL A 7 -48.55 7.70 -7.73
N GLU A 8 -48.84 6.40 -7.73
CA GLU A 8 -47.93 5.41 -7.15
C GLU A 8 -46.68 5.19 -8.03
N ALA A 9 -46.84 5.16 -9.35
CA ALA A 9 -45.72 5.09 -10.28
C ALA A 9 -44.81 6.32 -10.12
N LEU A 10 -45.40 7.50 -10.03
CA LEU A 10 -44.69 8.77 -9.89
C LEU A 10 -43.90 8.86 -8.57
N LYS A 11 -44.47 8.35 -7.46
CA LYS A 11 -43.77 8.26 -6.16
C LYS A 11 -42.59 7.30 -6.19
N LYS A 12 -42.69 6.17 -6.94
CA LYS A 12 -41.59 5.20 -7.08
C LYS A 12 -40.43 5.81 -7.86
N GLU A 13 -40.73 6.50 -8.96
CA GLU A 13 -39.73 7.17 -9.80
C GLU A 13 -38.96 8.25 -9.02
N ILE A 14 -39.67 9.11 -8.29
CA ILE A 14 -39.05 10.14 -7.43
C ILE A 14 -38.15 9.49 -6.37
N ARG A 15 -38.60 8.39 -5.75
CA ARG A 15 -37.80 7.66 -4.75
C ARG A 15 -36.52 7.09 -5.37
N GLU A 16 -36.57 6.53 -6.57
CA GLU A 16 -35.39 5.99 -7.26
C GLU A 16 -34.39 7.08 -7.66
N GLN A 17 -34.87 8.24 -8.11
CA GLN A 17 -34.01 9.39 -8.39
C GLN A 17 -33.29 9.87 -7.13
N ILE A 18 -34.01 10.07 -6.03
CA ILE A 18 -33.42 10.48 -4.75
C ILE A 18 -32.40 9.45 -4.25
N LEU A 19 -32.72 8.15 -4.35
CA LEU A 19 -31.79 7.09 -3.94
C LEU A 19 -30.52 7.04 -4.80
N SER A 20 -30.64 7.31 -6.10
CA SER A 20 -29.51 7.35 -7.03
C SER A 20 -28.61 8.56 -6.74
N GLU A 21 -29.20 9.75 -6.54
CA GLU A 21 -28.48 10.97 -6.21
C GLU A 21 -27.78 10.88 -4.85
N LEU A 22 -28.44 10.30 -3.83
CA LEU A 22 -27.83 10.02 -2.53
C LEU A 22 -26.68 9.01 -2.61
N LYS A 23 -26.75 8.07 -3.56
CA LYS A 23 -25.70 7.07 -3.78
C LYS A 23 -24.48 7.70 -4.47
N GLU A 24 -24.69 8.61 -5.43
CA GLU A 24 -23.63 9.38 -6.07
C GLU A 24 -22.95 10.35 -5.08
N GLN A 25 -23.70 11.03 -4.21
CA GLN A 25 -23.11 11.90 -3.17
C GLN A 25 -22.23 11.12 -2.16
N LYS A 26 -22.50 9.83 -1.92
CA LYS A 26 -21.64 9.00 -1.05
C LYS A 26 -20.38 8.50 -1.75
N GLN A 27 -20.25 8.68 -3.05
CA GLN A 27 -19.10 8.25 -3.83
C GLN A 27 -18.07 9.37 -4.06
N GLU A 28 -18.27 10.55 -3.47
CA GLU A 28 -17.24 11.58 -3.44
C GLU A 28 -16.13 11.27 -2.43
N GLN A 29 -14.95 11.01 -3.00
CA GLN A 29 -13.63 11.34 -2.49
C GLN A 29 -13.45 11.25 -0.97
N LYS A 30 -12.96 10.09 -0.52
CA LYS A 30 -12.04 10.12 0.62
C LYS A 30 -10.96 11.15 0.26
N PRO A 31 -10.74 12.23 1.04
CA PRO A 31 -9.60 13.09 0.80
C PRO A 31 -8.37 12.18 0.83
N GLU A 32 -7.58 12.18 -0.24
CA GLU A 32 -6.33 11.45 -0.27
C GLU A 32 -5.49 12.02 0.87
N ARG A 33 -5.36 11.24 1.96
CA ARG A 33 -4.58 11.68 3.12
C ARG A 33 -3.21 12.08 2.58
N PRO A 34 -2.73 13.30 2.85
CA PRO A 34 -1.43 13.73 2.37
C PRO A 34 -0.41 12.67 2.76
N LYS A 35 0.31 12.10 1.78
CA LYS A 35 1.44 11.21 2.04
C LYS A 35 2.48 12.04 2.79
N ARG A 36 2.45 12.00 4.11
CA ARG A 36 3.42 12.70 4.95
C ARG A 36 4.78 12.06 4.71
N LYS A 37 5.70 12.81 4.12
CA LYS A 37 7.12 12.43 4.09
C LYS A 37 7.59 12.39 5.54
N LEU A 38 8.11 11.25 5.97
CA LEU A 38 8.70 11.12 7.29
C LEU A 38 9.92 12.03 7.37
N SER A 39 10.06 12.76 8.47
CA SER A 39 11.27 13.53 8.72
C SER A 39 12.46 12.59 8.95
N GLU A 40 13.67 13.09 8.76
CA GLU A 40 14.90 12.31 8.99
C GLU A 40 14.94 11.71 10.40
N LYS A 41 14.47 12.47 11.41
CA LYS A 41 14.35 12.00 12.80
C LYS A 41 13.40 10.81 12.93
N GLN A 42 12.29 10.81 12.19
CA GLN A 42 11.31 9.72 12.21
C GLN A 42 11.84 8.48 11.47
N LEU A 43 12.57 8.68 10.37
CA LEU A 43 13.24 7.60 9.65
C LEU A 43 14.31 6.94 10.51
N ALA A 44 15.11 7.73 11.21
CA ALA A 44 16.10 7.23 12.17
C ALA A 44 15.45 6.45 13.32
N ALA A 45 14.35 6.95 13.89
CA ALA A 45 13.60 6.25 14.93
C ALA A 45 13.02 4.90 14.44
N LEU A 46 12.49 4.87 13.21
CA LEU A 46 12.02 3.63 12.57
C LEU A 46 13.17 2.64 12.33
N ALA A 47 14.33 3.11 11.87
CA ALA A 47 15.50 2.27 11.66
C ALA A 47 16.03 1.69 12.99
N ALA A 48 16.11 2.50 14.05
CA ALA A 48 16.48 2.07 15.38
C ALA A 48 15.48 1.03 15.95
N GLY A 49 14.18 1.23 15.71
CA GLY A 49 13.15 0.25 16.06
C GLY A 49 13.32 -1.08 15.31
N ARG A 50 13.62 -1.03 14.01
CA ARG A 50 13.89 -2.24 13.20
C ARG A 50 15.14 -2.98 13.68
N GLN A 51 16.20 -2.28 14.10
CA GLN A 51 17.43 -2.90 14.57
C GLN A 51 17.22 -3.81 15.80
N LYS A 52 16.25 -3.47 16.66
CA LYS A 52 15.89 -4.27 17.85
C LYS A 52 15.00 -5.48 17.52
N ASN A 53 14.49 -5.59 16.30
CA ASN A 53 13.59 -6.68 15.92
C ASN A 53 14.38 -7.98 15.65
N PRO A 54 14.12 -9.09 16.35
CA PRO A 54 14.84 -10.36 16.17
C PRO A 54 14.79 -10.91 14.73
N ARG A 55 13.65 -10.73 14.04
CA ARG A 55 13.51 -11.17 12.63
C ARG A 55 14.41 -10.36 11.70
N TRP A 56 14.59 -9.08 12.00
CA TRP A 56 15.45 -8.21 11.22
C TRP A 56 16.93 -8.56 11.40
N GLN A 57 17.34 -8.87 12.64
CA GLN A 57 18.70 -9.33 12.95
C GLN A 57 19.00 -10.67 12.27
N ALA A 58 18.09 -11.64 12.36
CA ALA A 58 18.25 -12.93 11.69
C ALA A 58 18.37 -12.80 10.16
N LYS A 59 17.60 -11.87 9.57
CA LYS A 59 17.71 -11.57 8.13
C LYS A 59 19.06 -10.97 7.77
N ARG A 60 19.53 -9.97 8.53
CA ARG A 60 20.84 -9.33 8.30
C ARG A 60 21.99 -10.34 8.42
N ALA A 61 21.96 -11.21 9.43
CA ALA A 61 22.98 -12.24 9.61
C ALA A 61 23.05 -13.22 8.41
N ARG A 62 21.90 -13.57 7.82
CA ARG A 62 21.85 -14.40 6.60
C ARG A 62 22.42 -13.67 5.39
N GLU A 63 22.04 -12.41 5.20
CA GLU A 63 22.54 -11.57 4.09
C GLU A 63 24.06 -11.36 4.20
N GLU A 64 24.60 -11.13 5.40
CA GLU A 64 26.05 -11.01 5.63
C GLU A 64 26.79 -12.33 5.38
N ALA A 65 26.23 -13.47 5.80
CA ALA A 65 26.81 -14.78 5.52
C ALA A 65 26.82 -15.09 4.01
N GLU A 66 25.73 -14.77 3.30
CA GLU A 66 25.62 -14.95 1.86
C GLU A 66 26.57 -14.02 1.09
N ALA A 67 26.71 -12.77 1.53
CA ALA A 67 27.64 -11.81 0.94
C ALA A 67 29.09 -12.29 1.07
N LYS A 68 29.50 -12.75 2.25
CA LYS A 68 30.83 -13.32 2.48
C LYS A 68 31.08 -14.56 1.64
N ALA A 69 30.11 -15.48 1.55
CA ALA A 69 30.22 -16.66 0.71
C ALA A 69 30.37 -16.30 -0.78
N LYS A 70 29.63 -15.29 -1.26
CA LYS A 70 29.75 -14.80 -2.65
C LYS A 70 31.08 -14.10 -2.91
N GLU A 71 31.59 -13.33 -1.95
CA GLU A 71 32.88 -12.66 -2.07
C GLU A 71 34.02 -13.70 -2.12
N GLU A 72 33.97 -14.72 -1.27
CA GLU A 72 34.94 -15.80 -1.25
C GLU A 72 34.88 -16.66 -2.53
N GLN A 73 33.69 -16.94 -3.05
CA GLN A 73 33.53 -17.61 -4.35
C GLN A 73 34.08 -16.77 -5.50
N LYS A 74 33.81 -15.46 -5.52
CA LYS A 74 34.36 -14.56 -6.54
C LYS A 74 35.88 -14.45 -6.45
N ALA A 75 36.45 -14.46 -5.25
CA ALA A 75 37.89 -14.46 -5.05
C ALA A 75 38.53 -15.75 -5.61
N LYS A 76 37.97 -16.92 -5.28
CA LYS A 76 38.42 -18.22 -5.81
C LYS A 76 38.27 -18.31 -7.33
N GLU A 77 37.19 -17.78 -7.89
CA GLU A 77 36.97 -17.77 -9.35
C GLU A 77 37.91 -16.79 -10.06
N ALA A 78 38.26 -15.66 -9.43
CA ALA A 78 39.23 -14.71 -9.96
C ALA A 78 40.68 -15.22 -9.87
N GLU A 79 40.98 -16.05 -8.86
CA GLU A 79 42.28 -16.71 -8.71
C GLU A 79 42.44 -17.86 -9.72
N ALA A 80 41.41 -18.70 -9.90
CA ALA A 80 41.39 -19.79 -10.88
C ALA A 80 41.39 -19.33 -12.36
N LYS A 81 41.06 -18.05 -12.63
CA LYS A 81 41.16 -17.44 -13.98
C LYS A 81 42.52 -16.79 -14.24
N LYS A 82 43.39 -16.71 -13.23
CA LYS A 82 44.75 -16.15 -13.34
C LYS A 82 45.84 -17.22 -13.45
N GLU A 83 45.49 -18.49 -13.24
CA GLU A 83 46.31 -19.68 -13.52
C GLU A 83 46.04 -20.20 -14.94
#